data_AF-A0A4S4KGF2-F1
#
_entry.id   AF-A0A4S4KGF2-F1
#
_cell.length_a   1.000
_cell.length_b   1.000
_cell.length_c   1.000
_cell.angle_alpha   90.00
_cell.angle_beta   90.00
_cell.angle_gamma   90.00
#
_symmetry.space_group_name_H-M   'P 1'
#
loop_
_entity.id
_entity.type
_entity.pdbx_description
1 polymer ?
#
loop_
_entity_poly.entity_id
_entity_poly.type
_entity_poly.pdbx_seq_one_letter_code
_entity_poly.pdbx_strand_id
1 'polypeptide(L)'
;MSSSSSKPGLQFSMNPPPPKAHHHQPIPAAAFPRGFLLGGTHAGVKKSATVADLALAVSATAHPAAAAGVFTRNAVAAAPVLVSSQVLEDSGARVRSVVVNSGCANAVTGKRGLEDAWSMVRAADDVVRTLGTASGSSNTGAPMHCESLVMSTGVIGQPLPIDRILRGIASFSFSSPSQAEGQQVQLQLPEDASAAPLGSTFAHWERAARAFMTTDTFPKLRARSFAAGGRTYRLGGMSKGAGMIHPDMGALAVPHKKGG
;
A
#
# COMPACT_ATOMS: atom_id res chain seq x y z
N MET A 1 -7.30 6.60 74.02
CA MET A 1 -6.14 6.88 73.13
C MET A 1 -6.47 6.32 71.74
N SER A 2 -6.06 7.03 70.71
CA SER A 2 -6.67 7.16 69.37
C SER A 2 -6.90 5.86 68.58
N SER A 3 -8.13 5.65 68.09
CA SER A 3 -8.46 4.64 67.06
C SER A 3 -8.27 5.23 65.66
N SER A 4 -7.21 4.80 64.97
CA SER A 4 -6.93 5.16 63.58
C SER A 4 -7.82 4.36 62.62
N SER A 5 -8.86 5.02 62.08
CA SER A 5 -9.64 4.53 60.93
C SER A 5 -8.82 4.69 59.64
N SER A 6 -8.37 3.58 59.05
CA SER A 6 -7.80 3.58 57.70
C SER A 6 -8.92 3.62 56.67
N LYS A 7 -8.91 4.64 55.80
CA LYS A 7 -9.85 4.71 54.68
C LYS A 7 -9.51 3.62 53.65
N PRO A 8 -10.49 2.89 53.10
CA PRO A 8 -10.25 1.92 52.04
C PRO A 8 -9.78 2.66 50.79
N GLY A 9 -8.58 2.32 50.31
CA GLY A 9 -8.03 2.88 49.08
C GLY A 9 -8.85 2.43 47.87
N LEU A 10 -9.22 3.37 47.00
CA LEU A 10 -9.83 3.04 45.72
C LEU A 10 -8.88 2.14 44.91
N GLN A 11 -9.26 0.87 44.73
CA GLN A 11 -8.62 -0.01 43.76
C GLN A 11 -9.20 0.26 42.38
N PHE A 12 -8.40 0.88 41.51
CA PHE A 12 -8.70 0.98 40.09
C PHE A 12 -8.29 -0.32 39.41
N SER A 13 -9.28 -1.15 39.05
CA SER A 13 -9.07 -2.27 38.13
C SER A 13 -9.09 -1.75 36.69
N MET A 14 -7.96 -1.82 36.00
CA MET A 14 -7.94 -1.62 34.55
C MET A 14 -8.43 -2.90 33.87
N ASN A 15 -9.63 -2.86 33.31
CA ASN A 15 -10.07 -3.93 32.42
C ASN A 15 -9.11 -4.02 31.22
N PRO A 16 -8.71 -5.23 30.81
CA PRO A 16 -7.92 -5.39 29.61
C PRO A 16 -8.71 -4.85 28.40
N PRO A 17 -8.03 -4.20 27.44
CA PRO A 17 -8.69 -3.73 26.24
C PRO A 17 -9.31 -4.91 25.47
N PRO A 18 -10.51 -4.74 24.88
CA PRO A 18 -11.17 -5.82 24.16
C PRO A 18 -10.30 -6.32 23.00
N PRO A 19 -10.34 -7.64 22.70
CA PRO A 19 -9.50 -8.25 21.68
C PRO A 19 -9.85 -7.72 20.28
N LYS A 20 -8.84 -7.23 19.57
CA LYS A 20 -8.99 -6.65 18.21
C LYS A 20 -9.05 -7.70 17.09
N ALA A 21 -9.03 -9.00 17.43
CA ALA A 21 -9.05 -10.11 16.47
C ALA A 21 -10.27 -10.06 15.53
N HIS A 22 -11.41 -9.57 16.00
CA HIS A 22 -12.61 -9.40 15.18
C HIS A 22 -12.46 -8.36 14.06
N HIS A 23 -11.49 -7.44 14.16
CA HIS A 23 -11.23 -6.45 13.10
C HIS A 23 -10.45 -7.01 11.91
N HIS A 24 -9.83 -8.19 12.05
CA HIS A 24 -8.96 -8.80 11.06
C HIS A 24 -9.24 -10.31 10.95
N GLN A 25 -10.23 -10.65 10.12
CA GLN A 25 -10.63 -12.02 9.81
C GLN A 25 -10.25 -12.38 8.37
N PRO A 26 -9.97 -13.66 8.06
CA PRO A 26 -9.77 -14.11 6.69
C PRO A 26 -10.92 -13.71 5.78
N ILE A 27 -10.59 -13.24 4.57
CA ILE A 27 -11.56 -12.84 3.56
C ILE A 27 -11.51 -13.87 2.41
N PRO A 28 -12.65 -14.41 1.95
CA PRO A 28 -12.66 -15.35 0.83
C PRO A 28 -12.00 -14.75 -0.42
N ALA A 29 -11.16 -15.52 -1.11
CA ALA A 29 -10.48 -15.07 -2.33
C ALA A 29 -11.46 -14.56 -3.41
N ALA A 30 -12.67 -15.14 -3.47
CA ALA A 30 -13.72 -14.74 -4.37
C ALA A 30 -14.29 -13.32 -4.13
N ALA A 31 -14.02 -12.70 -2.97
CA ALA A 31 -14.43 -11.32 -2.68
C ALA A 31 -13.46 -10.27 -3.23
N PHE A 32 -12.22 -10.63 -3.56
CA PHE A 32 -11.23 -9.70 -4.09
C PHE A 32 -11.47 -9.37 -5.57
N PRO A 33 -11.20 -8.12 -5.98
CA PRO A 33 -11.35 -7.69 -7.37
C PRO A 33 -10.43 -8.49 -8.28
N ARG A 34 -10.96 -8.89 -9.45
CA ARG A 34 -10.21 -9.61 -10.48
C ARG A 34 -9.23 -8.66 -11.16
N GLY A 35 -8.11 -9.19 -11.64
CA GLY A 35 -7.10 -8.41 -12.36
C GLY A 35 -6.21 -7.54 -11.48
N PHE A 36 -6.24 -7.72 -10.15
CA PHE A 36 -5.34 -7.04 -9.22
C PHE A 36 -4.43 -8.05 -8.50
N LEU A 37 -3.14 -7.75 -8.47
CA LEU A 37 -2.12 -8.52 -7.77
C LEU A 37 -1.44 -7.63 -6.74
N LEU A 38 -1.36 -8.10 -5.50
CA LEU A 38 -0.81 -7.35 -4.39
C LEU A 38 0.30 -8.14 -3.71
N GLY A 39 1.18 -7.44 -3.01
CA GLY A 39 2.21 -8.07 -2.20
C GLY A 39 2.85 -7.09 -1.24
N GLY A 40 3.62 -7.65 -0.32
CA GLY A 40 4.42 -6.89 0.62
C GLY A 40 5.77 -7.57 0.84
N THR A 41 6.82 -6.79 0.98
CA THR A 41 8.17 -7.28 1.26
C THR A 41 8.84 -6.44 2.33
N HIS A 42 9.92 -6.97 2.89
CA HIS A 42 10.84 -6.20 3.71
C HIS A 42 11.94 -5.63 2.80
N ALA A 43 11.87 -4.32 2.54
CA ALA A 43 12.87 -3.57 1.82
C ALA A 43 14.02 -3.11 2.74
N GLY A 44 13.82 -3.06 4.06
CA GLY A 44 14.86 -2.62 5.01
C GLY A 44 14.78 -1.14 5.37
N VAL A 45 13.58 -0.55 5.31
CA VAL A 45 13.27 0.77 5.86
C VAL A 45 13.06 0.68 7.37
N LYS A 46 12.30 -0.33 7.83
CA LYS A 46 12.16 -0.67 9.25
C LYS A 46 13.35 -1.52 9.69
N LYS A 47 13.70 -1.44 10.99
CA LYS A 47 14.85 -2.16 11.55
C LYS A 47 14.64 -3.68 11.63
N SER A 48 13.40 -4.12 11.86
CA SER A 48 13.09 -5.53 12.03
C SER A 48 12.88 -6.21 10.67
N ALA A 49 13.72 -7.20 10.37
CA ALA A 49 13.66 -7.95 9.11
C ALA A 49 12.38 -8.79 8.94
N THR A 50 11.70 -9.11 10.04
CA THR A 50 10.43 -9.86 10.01
C THR A 50 9.22 -8.99 9.71
N VAL A 51 9.38 -7.66 9.72
CA VAL A 51 8.30 -6.71 9.48
C VAL A 51 8.42 -6.15 8.07
N ALA A 52 7.44 -6.47 7.23
CA ALA A 52 7.31 -5.86 5.91
C ALA A 52 7.14 -4.33 6.01
N ASP A 53 7.74 -3.63 5.06
CA ASP A 53 7.79 -2.17 5.02
C ASP A 53 7.66 -1.57 3.61
N LEU A 54 7.39 -2.42 2.61
CA LEU A 54 7.13 -2.03 1.23
C LEU A 54 5.99 -2.86 0.66
N ALA A 55 4.94 -2.22 0.17
CA ALA A 55 3.81 -2.83 -0.50
C ALA A 55 3.79 -2.45 -1.98
N LEU A 56 3.31 -3.35 -2.83
CA LEU A 56 3.01 -3.07 -4.23
C LEU A 56 1.65 -3.65 -4.59
N ALA A 57 0.82 -2.83 -5.23
CA ALA A 57 -0.46 -3.23 -5.82
C ALA A 57 -0.42 -2.96 -7.32
N VAL A 58 -0.74 -3.96 -8.13
CA VAL A 58 -0.64 -3.92 -9.59
C VAL A 58 -1.99 -4.26 -10.22
N SER A 59 -2.41 -3.47 -11.22
CA SER A 59 -3.45 -3.84 -12.17
C SER A 59 -2.83 -4.73 -13.25
N ALA A 60 -3.10 -6.03 -13.17
CA ALA A 60 -2.61 -7.06 -14.08
C ALA A 60 -3.45 -7.18 -15.38
N THR A 61 -4.28 -6.18 -15.67
CA THR A 61 -5.08 -6.08 -16.89
C THR A 61 -4.23 -5.67 -18.10
N ALA A 62 -4.73 -5.89 -19.31
CA ALA A 62 -4.03 -5.48 -20.53
C ALA A 62 -3.84 -3.95 -20.65
N HIS A 63 -4.70 -3.15 -20.03
CA HIS A 63 -4.63 -1.68 -20.04
C HIS A 63 -4.57 -1.11 -18.62
N PRO A 64 -4.03 0.11 -18.44
CA PRO A 64 -4.09 0.82 -17.16
C PRO A 64 -5.52 0.97 -16.64
N ALA A 65 -5.68 0.89 -15.33
CA ALA A 65 -6.96 1.08 -14.68
C ALA A 65 -7.31 2.58 -14.64
N ALA A 66 -8.60 2.89 -14.78
CA ALA A 66 -9.10 4.21 -14.43
C ALA A 66 -8.83 4.47 -12.93
N ALA A 67 -8.25 5.61 -12.62
CA ALA A 67 -7.84 5.98 -11.28
C ALA A 67 -8.47 7.31 -10.84
N ALA A 68 -8.63 7.48 -9.54
CA ALA A 68 -8.96 8.76 -8.92
C ALA A 68 -8.18 8.86 -7.62
N GLY A 69 -7.70 10.05 -7.29
CA GLY A 69 -6.93 10.31 -6.08
C GLY A 69 -7.37 11.61 -5.43
N VAL A 70 -7.45 11.59 -4.11
CA VAL A 70 -7.56 12.79 -3.28
C VAL A 70 -6.38 12.80 -2.33
N PHE A 71 -5.88 14.00 -2.05
CA PHE A 71 -4.64 14.20 -1.32
C PHE A 71 -4.86 15.15 -0.15
N THR A 72 -3.99 15.09 0.85
CA THR A 72 -4.05 16.02 1.98
C THR A 72 -3.98 17.47 1.50
N ARG A 73 -4.80 18.34 2.08
CA ARG A 73 -4.74 19.79 1.86
C ARG A 73 -3.75 20.52 2.77
N ASN A 74 -3.00 19.77 3.58
CA ASN A 74 -1.97 20.35 4.42
C ASN A 74 -0.92 21.06 3.54
N ALA A 75 -0.56 22.29 3.92
CA ALA A 75 0.46 23.10 3.24
C ALA A 75 1.84 22.40 3.14
N VAL A 76 2.13 21.48 4.06
CA VAL A 76 3.37 20.70 4.11
C VAL A 76 3.14 19.30 3.53
N ALA A 77 2.72 19.24 2.26
CA ALA A 77 2.54 17.98 1.54
C ALA A 77 3.88 17.26 1.33
N ALA A 78 3.91 15.95 1.59
CA ALA A 78 5.09 15.12 1.37
C ALA A 78 5.44 14.99 -0.12
N ALA A 79 6.70 14.73 -0.45
CA ALA A 79 7.13 14.49 -1.83
C ALA A 79 6.27 13.46 -2.60
N PRO A 80 5.92 12.27 -2.05
CA PRO A 80 5.07 11.30 -2.76
C PRO A 80 3.64 11.80 -3.04
N VAL A 81 3.13 12.75 -2.25
CA VAL A 81 1.81 13.38 -2.53
C VAL A 81 1.89 14.21 -3.80
N LEU A 82 2.92 15.06 -3.91
CA LEU A 82 3.12 15.90 -5.09
C LEU A 82 3.36 15.06 -6.34
N VAL A 83 4.23 14.04 -6.25
CA VAL A 83 4.53 13.13 -7.37
C VAL A 83 3.30 12.35 -7.81
N SER A 84 2.56 11.72 -6.90
CA SER A 84 1.37 10.94 -7.27
C SER A 84 0.25 11.82 -7.83
N SER A 85 0.12 13.06 -7.36
CA SER A 85 -0.82 14.02 -7.97
C SER A 85 -0.42 14.35 -9.40
N GLN A 86 0.86 14.59 -9.67
CA GLN A 86 1.36 14.84 -11.02
C GLN A 86 1.18 13.63 -11.94
N VAL A 87 1.49 12.41 -11.45
CA VAL A 87 1.28 11.18 -12.23
C VAL A 87 -0.19 10.99 -12.62
N LEU A 88 -1.14 11.28 -11.72
CA LEU A 88 -2.56 11.20 -12.05
C LEU A 88 -2.98 12.21 -13.13
N GLU A 89 -2.44 13.43 -13.08
CA GLU A 89 -2.70 14.45 -14.10
C GLU A 89 -2.09 14.07 -15.45
N ASP A 90 -0.79 13.76 -15.47
CA ASP A 90 -0.02 13.45 -16.69
C ASP A 90 -0.51 12.18 -17.39
N SER A 91 -1.02 11.20 -16.63
CA SER A 91 -1.55 9.95 -17.18
C SER A 91 -3.01 10.06 -17.66
N GLY A 92 -3.67 11.20 -17.50
CA GLY A 92 -5.11 11.32 -17.77
C GLY A 92 -5.93 10.38 -16.88
N ALA A 93 -5.55 10.27 -15.61
CA ALA A 93 -6.17 9.43 -14.60
C ALA A 93 -6.13 7.92 -14.95
N ARG A 94 -4.99 7.45 -15.44
CA ARG A 94 -4.73 6.04 -15.81
C ARG A 94 -3.50 5.51 -15.10
N VAL A 95 -3.68 4.50 -14.26
CA VAL A 95 -2.63 3.97 -13.39
C VAL A 95 -2.57 2.45 -13.48
N ARG A 96 -1.36 1.89 -13.39
CA ARG A 96 -1.13 0.46 -13.31
C ARG A 96 -0.65 -0.03 -11.97
N SER A 97 0.00 0.81 -11.16
CA SER A 97 0.41 0.36 -9.83
C SER A 97 0.38 1.44 -8.77
N VAL A 98 0.38 0.98 -7.52
CA VAL A 98 0.62 1.81 -6.34
C VAL A 98 1.68 1.13 -5.50
N VAL A 99 2.81 1.81 -5.28
CA VAL A 99 3.86 1.37 -4.35
C VAL A 99 3.78 2.20 -3.07
N VAL A 100 3.85 1.52 -1.93
CA VAL A 100 3.73 2.17 -0.62
C VAL A 100 4.85 1.71 0.30
N ASN A 101 5.71 2.61 0.75
CA ASN A 101 6.67 2.29 1.81
C ASN A 101 6.16 2.76 3.18
N SER A 102 6.60 2.09 4.24
CA SER A 102 6.41 2.53 5.63
C SER A 102 7.73 2.61 6.41
N GLY A 103 7.72 3.35 7.51
CA GLY A 103 8.89 3.63 8.34
C GLY A 103 9.51 5.00 8.06
N CYS A 104 9.36 5.54 6.85
CA CYS A 104 9.79 6.89 6.47
C CYS A 104 8.72 7.56 5.61
N ALA A 105 8.33 8.80 5.97
CA ALA A 105 7.25 9.53 5.32
C ALA A 105 7.68 10.26 4.03
N ASN A 106 8.98 10.41 3.79
CA ASN A 106 9.51 11.25 2.72
C ASN A 106 8.85 12.65 2.68
N ALA A 107 8.69 13.25 3.86
CA ALA A 107 8.10 14.56 4.06
C ALA A 107 9.16 15.51 4.59
N VAL A 108 9.14 16.77 4.13
CA VAL A 108 10.13 17.80 4.49
C VAL A 108 11.56 17.38 4.11
N THR A 109 11.70 16.78 2.93
CA THR A 109 12.96 16.22 2.39
C THR A 109 13.49 16.97 1.17
N GLY A 110 12.83 18.08 0.80
CA GLY A 110 13.24 18.98 -0.28
C GLY A 110 13.33 18.29 -1.65
N LYS A 111 14.24 18.79 -2.49
CA LYS A 111 14.44 18.30 -3.86
C LYS A 111 14.81 16.82 -3.90
N ARG A 112 15.67 16.37 -2.99
CA ARG A 112 16.07 14.96 -2.89
C ARG A 112 14.85 14.05 -2.67
N GLY A 113 13.95 14.43 -1.75
CA GLY A 113 12.74 13.65 -1.50
C GLY A 113 11.84 13.52 -2.73
N LEU A 114 11.76 14.57 -3.56
CA LEU A 114 11.03 14.56 -4.82
C LEU A 114 11.69 13.61 -5.84
N GLU A 115 13.02 13.68 -5.97
CA GLU A 115 13.81 12.79 -6.84
C GLU A 115 13.69 11.31 -6.40
N ASP A 116 13.73 11.04 -5.10
CA ASP A 116 13.54 9.71 -4.53
C ASP A 116 12.13 9.16 -4.84
N ALA A 117 11.09 9.98 -4.69
CA ALA A 117 9.71 9.60 -5.02
C ALA A 117 9.55 9.29 -6.52
N TRP A 118 10.11 10.10 -7.41
CA TRP A 118 10.14 9.81 -8.85
C TRP A 118 10.92 8.54 -9.20
N SER A 119 11.96 8.21 -8.42
CA SER A 119 12.72 6.98 -8.62
C SER A 119 11.90 5.74 -8.24
N MET A 120 11.06 5.83 -7.20
CA MET A 120 10.08 4.80 -6.87
C MET A 120 9.04 4.61 -7.97
N VAL A 121 8.53 5.70 -8.58
CA VAL A 121 7.61 5.63 -9.73
C VAL A 121 8.22 4.83 -10.87
N ARG A 122 9.43 5.21 -11.31
CA ARG A 122 10.13 4.53 -12.42
C ARG A 122 10.39 3.06 -12.13
N ALA A 123 10.86 2.73 -10.94
CA ALA A 123 11.10 1.35 -10.56
C ALA A 123 9.81 0.51 -10.55
N ALA A 124 8.69 1.07 -10.10
CA ALA A 124 7.40 0.38 -10.13
C ALA A 124 6.88 0.20 -11.57
N ASP A 125 7.03 1.22 -12.43
CA ASP A 125 6.70 1.13 -13.85
C ASP A 125 7.54 0.05 -14.56
N ASP A 126 8.81 -0.09 -14.20
CA ASP A 126 9.68 -1.14 -14.75
C ASP A 126 9.18 -2.54 -14.38
N VAL A 127 8.80 -2.78 -13.12
CA VAL A 127 8.19 -4.05 -12.68
C VAL A 127 6.94 -4.34 -13.49
N VAL A 128 6.03 -3.37 -13.59
CA VAL A 128 4.76 -3.54 -14.31
C VAL A 128 4.97 -3.80 -15.81
N ARG A 129 5.98 -3.19 -16.43
CA ARG A 129 6.26 -3.39 -17.86
C ARG A 129 6.64 -4.82 -18.19
N THR A 130 7.35 -5.50 -17.27
CA THR A 130 7.67 -6.93 -17.44
C THR A 130 6.41 -7.80 -17.54
N LEU A 131 5.30 -7.39 -16.92
CA LEU A 131 4.00 -8.05 -17.05
C LEU A 131 3.37 -7.83 -18.44
N GLY A 132 3.50 -6.60 -18.97
CA GLY A 132 2.96 -6.24 -20.28
C GLY A 132 3.67 -6.92 -21.45
N THR A 133 4.99 -7.12 -21.35
CA THR A 133 5.79 -7.81 -22.39
C THR A 133 5.47 -9.30 -22.53
N ALA A 134 4.88 -9.93 -21.51
CA ALA A 134 4.39 -11.30 -21.60
C ALA A 134 3.09 -11.42 -22.42
N SER A 135 2.39 -10.30 -22.67
CA SER A 135 1.16 -10.22 -23.47
C SER A 135 1.38 -9.45 -24.77
N GLY A 136 2.38 -9.83 -25.57
CA GLY A 136 2.43 -9.64 -27.04
C GLY A 136 2.20 -8.25 -27.66
N SER A 137 2.09 -7.17 -26.88
CA SER A 137 1.76 -5.84 -27.39
C SER A 137 3.04 -5.07 -27.67
N SER A 138 3.44 -5.08 -28.93
CA SER A 138 4.44 -4.16 -29.48
C SER A 138 3.96 -2.72 -29.32
N ASN A 139 4.83 -1.88 -28.78
CA ASN A 139 4.52 -0.49 -28.50
C ASN A 139 4.35 0.27 -29.82
N THR A 140 3.16 0.84 -30.01
CA THR A 140 2.91 1.92 -30.98
C THR A 140 3.46 3.23 -30.39
N GLY A 141 4.00 4.12 -31.20
CA GLY A 141 4.83 5.27 -30.80
C GLY A 141 4.15 6.41 -30.01
N ALA A 142 3.33 6.09 -29.01
CA ALA A 142 2.79 7.04 -28.05
C ALA A 142 3.85 7.42 -26.98
N PRO A 143 3.84 8.67 -26.48
CA PRO A 143 4.71 9.09 -25.39
C PRO A 143 4.47 8.21 -24.15
N MET A 144 5.57 7.78 -23.54
CA MET A 144 5.55 6.87 -22.41
C MET A 144 5.31 7.67 -21.12
N HIS A 145 4.06 7.69 -20.65
CA HIS A 145 3.70 8.31 -19.37
C HIS A 145 4.08 7.40 -18.20
N CYS A 146 4.37 7.99 -17.04
CA CYS A 146 4.49 7.24 -15.79
C CYS A 146 3.10 6.76 -15.36
N GLU A 147 2.96 5.50 -14.96
CA GLU A 147 1.65 4.89 -14.64
C GLU A 147 1.60 4.35 -13.20
N SER A 148 2.58 4.69 -12.37
CA SER A 148 2.68 4.20 -10.98
C SER A 148 2.58 5.33 -9.96
N LEU A 149 1.70 5.16 -9.00
CA LEU A 149 1.59 6.07 -7.85
C LEU A 149 2.52 5.61 -6.72
N VAL A 150 3.01 6.58 -5.96
CA VAL A 150 3.90 6.37 -4.81
C VAL A 150 3.28 6.95 -3.55
N MET A 151 3.37 6.22 -2.46
CA MET A 151 2.93 6.67 -1.14
C MET A 151 4.00 6.33 -0.10
N SER A 152 4.14 7.18 0.92
CA SER A 152 5.08 6.98 2.02
C SER A 152 4.44 7.32 3.35
N THR A 153 4.87 6.64 4.41
CA THR A 153 4.39 6.89 5.77
C THR A 153 5.45 6.57 6.81
N GLY A 154 5.53 7.36 7.89
CA GLY A 154 6.45 7.11 8.99
C GLY A 154 7.05 8.39 9.51
N VAL A 155 8.35 8.36 9.81
CA VAL A 155 9.07 9.51 10.35
C VAL A 155 9.20 10.62 9.30
N ILE A 156 8.96 11.87 9.73
CA ILE A 156 9.10 13.10 8.91
C ILE A 156 10.53 13.65 9.04
N GLY A 157 11.04 14.29 7.99
CA GLY A 157 12.35 14.97 8.00
C GLY A 157 13.55 14.03 7.82
N GLN A 158 13.32 12.75 7.52
CA GLN A 158 14.36 11.77 7.25
C GLN A 158 14.40 11.45 5.75
N PRO A 159 15.58 11.39 5.12
CA PRO A 159 15.69 10.94 3.72
C PRO A 159 15.24 9.48 3.60
N LEU A 160 14.72 9.09 2.43
CA LEU A 160 14.44 7.70 2.16
C LEU A 160 15.77 6.91 2.04
N PRO A 161 15.83 5.68 2.56
CA PRO A 161 16.89 4.75 2.19
C PRO A 161 16.60 4.21 0.78
N ILE A 162 16.71 5.09 -0.23
CA ILE A 162 16.13 4.87 -1.56
C ILE A 162 16.68 3.60 -2.23
N ASP A 163 17.97 3.31 -2.15
CA ASP A 163 18.56 2.09 -2.73
C ASP A 163 17.97 0.79 -2.18
N ARG A 164 17.54 0.80 -0.92
CA ARG A 164 16.86 -0.33 -0.29
C ARG A 164 15.45 -0.50 -0.84
N ILE A 165 14.74 0.62 -0.99
CA ILE A 165 13.39 0.65 -1.55
C ILE A 165 13.41 0.21 -3.02
N LEU A 166 14.32 0.74 -3.84
CA LEU A 166 14.41 0.39 -5.26
C LEU A 166 14.70 -1.11 -5.45
N ARG A 167 15.60 -1.70 -4.64
CA ARG A 167 15.82 -3.15 -4.63
C ARG A 167 14.59 -3.92 -4.18
N GLY A 168 13.88 -3.43 -3.17
CA GLY A 168 12.61 -4.01 -2.72
C GLY A 168 11.54 -4.00 -3.80
N ILE A 169 11.42 -2.90 -4.56
CA ILE A 169 10.49 -2.79 -5.69
C ILE A 169 10.87 -3.83 -6.76
N ALA A 170 12.14 -3.87 -7.15
CA ALA A 170 12.63 -4.82 -8.16
C ALA A 170 12.50 -6.30 -7.75
N SER A 171 12.34 -6.60 -6.45
CA SER A 171 12.12 -7.97 -5.97
C SER A 171 10.71 -8.51 -6.23
N PHE A 172 9.74 -7.64 -6.56
CA PHE A 172 8.41 -8.09 -6.92
C PHE A 172 8.43 -8.74 -8.30
N SER A 173 8.07 -10.02 -8.35
CA SER A 173 7.96 -10.80 -9.57
C SER A 173 6.57 -11.43 -9.72
N PHE A 174 6.27 -11.87 -10.94
CA PHE A 174 5.01 -12.53 -11.29
C PHE A 174 5.30 -14.00 -11.59
N SER A 175 4.47 -14.91 -11.06
CA SER A 175 4.47 -16.31 -11.49
C SER A 175 3.48 -16.47 -12.65
N SER A 176 3.92 -17.07 -13.75
CA SER A 176 3.02 -17.43 -14.85
C SER A 176 2.01 -18.49 -14.36
N PRO A 177 0.73 -18.43 -14.73
CA PRO A 177 -0.25 -19.42 -14.32
C PRO A 177 -0.01 -20.74 -15.08
N SER A 178 0.78 -21.64 -14.50
CA SER A 178 0.71 -23.08 -14.81
C SER A 178 -0.03 -23.79 -13.69
N GLN A 179 -1.26 -24.23 -13.96
CA GLN A 179 -1.96 -25.37 -13.37
C GLN A 179 -1.81 -25.55 -11.84
N ALA A 180 -2.70 -24.95 -11.05
CA ALA A 180 -2.88 -25.31 -9.64
C ALA A 180 -4.38 -25.41 -9.33
N GLU A 181 -5.05 -26.41 -9.93
CA GLU A 181 -6.32 -26.94 -9.42
C GLU A 181 -6.01 -28.08 -8.45
N GLY A 182 -6.57 -28.00 -7.24
CA GLY A 182 -6.74 -29.16 -6.37
C GLY A 182 -5.65 -29.42 -5.33
N GLN A 183 -5.52 -28.56 -4.31
CA GLN A 183 -5.12 -29.06 -2.99
C GLN A 183 -5.68 -28.18 -1.87
N GLN A 184 -6.62 -28.74 -1.10
CA GLN A 184 -7.05 -28.16 0.18
C GLN A 184 -5.87 -28.26 1.15
N VAL A 185 -5.40 -27.11 1.66
CA VAL A 185 -4.38 -27.06 2.71
C VAL A 185 -4.97 -26.44 3.96
N GLN A 186 -4.77 -27.15 5.06
CA GLN A 186 -5.22 -26.87 6.42
C GLN A 186 -4.55 -25.62 6.99
N LEU A 187 -5.34 -24.77 7.68
CA LEU A 187 -4.92 -23.51 8.28
C LEU A 187 -3.90 -23.72 9.42
N GLN A 188 -2.62 -23.71 9.07
CA GLN A 188 -1.50 -23.38 9.95
C GLN A 188 -0.54 -22.51 9.15
N LEU A 189 -0.34 -21.26 9.59
CA LEU A 189 0.64 -20.33 9.01
C LEU A 189 2.03 -20.68 9.54
N PRO A 190 2.97 -21.12 8.69
CA PRO A 190 4.34 -20.63 8.83
C PRO A 190 5.09 -20.32 7.49
N GLU A 191 5.83 -19.21 7.54
CA GLU A 191 7.20 -18.92 7.06
C GLU A 191 7.76 -19.27 5.65
N ASP A 192 7.05 -19.88 4.70
CA ASP A 192 7.75 -20.20 3.44
C ASP A 192 7.72 -19.10 2.36
N ALA A 193 8.93 -18.65 2.02
CA ALA A 193 9.34 -17.78 0.92
C ALA A 193 9.07 -18.36 -0.49
N SER A 194 8.06 -19.22 -0.65
CA SER A 194 7.75 -19.96 -1.89
C SER A 194 6.49 -19.48 -2.63
N ALA A 195 5.70 -18.59 -2.04
CA ALA A 195 4.62 -17.91 -2.76
C ALA A 195 5.18 -16.74 -3.59
N ALA A 196 4.64 -16.56 -4.79
CA ALA A 196 4.94 -15.42 -5.66
C ALA A 196 4.92 -14.10 -4.86
N PRO A 197 5.87 -13.16 -5.06
CA PRO A 197 5.87 -11.88 -4.36
C PRO A 197 4.57 -11.08 -4.53
N LEU A 198 3.87 -11.27 -5.65
CA LEU A 198 2.57 -10.68 -5.96
C LEU A 198 1.52 -11.77 -6.23
N GLY A 199 0.31 -11.58 -5.70
CA GLY A 199 -0.79 -12.51 -5.91
C GLY A 199 -2.16 -11.94 -5.58
N SER A 200 -3.21 -12.73 -5.80
CA SER A 200 -4.62 -12.32 -5.63
C SER A 200 -5.33 -12.96 -4.43
N THR A 201 -4.62 -13.75 -3.62
CA THR A 201 -5.20 -14.44 -2.44
C THR A 201 -5.24 -13.53 -1.21
N PHE A 202 -6.01 -13.93 -0.19
CA PHE A 202 -6.07 -13.21 1.09
C PHE A 202 -4.69 -12.95 1.68
N ALA A 203 -3.79 -13.93 1.68
CA ALA A 203 -2.44 -13.79 2.22
C ALA A 203 -1.63 -12.67 1.53
N HIS A 204 -1.76 -12.53 0.21
CA HIS A 204 -1.08 -11.48 -0.56
C HIS A 204 -1.63 -10.09 -0.24
N TRP A 205 -2.96 -9.95 -0.19
CA TRP A 205 -3.63 -8.71 0.20
C TRP A 205 -3.35 -8.33 1.65
N GLU A 206 -3.35 -9.30 2.56
CA GLU A 206 -3.00 -9.10 3.96
C GLU A 206 -1.55 -8.67 4.12
N ARG A 207 -0.62 -9.32 3.40
CA ARG A 207 0.79 -8.97 3.41
C ARG A 207 1.04 -7.55 2.91
N ALA A 208 0.35 -7.14 1.85
CA ALA A 208 0.36 -5.74 1.39
C ALA A 208 -0.19 -4.78 2.46
N ALA A 209 -1.35 -5.09 3.05
CA ALA A 209 -1.97 -4.28 4.11
C ALA A 209 -1.04 -4.10 5.33
N ARG A 210 -0.30 -5.15 5.70
CA ARG A 210 0.68 -5.12 6.79
C ARG A 210 1.93 -4.32 6.44
N ALA A 211 2.38 -4.39 5.19
CA ALA A 211 3.64 -3.78 4.77
C ALA A 211 3.66 -2.25 4.87
N PHE A 212 2.52 -1.57 4.84
CA PHE A 212 2.47 -0.11 5.01
C PHE A 212 1.95 0.35 6.39
N MET A 213 1.77 -0.56 7.34
CA MET A 213 1.46 -0.22 8.73
C MET A 213 2.61 0.54 9.41
N THR A 214 2.28 1.40 10.36
CA THR A 214 3.24 2.10 11.23
C THR A 214 2.99 1.75 12.69
N THR A 215 2.27 2.60 13.43
CA THR A 215 1.85 2.36 14.82
C THR A 215 0.55 1.55 14.92
N ASP A 216 0.03 1.11 13.78
CA ASP A 216 -1.15 0.25 13.70
C ASP A 216 -0.94 -1.05 14.49
N THR A 217 -1.94 -1.46 15.27
CA THR A 217 -1.89 -2.74 16.01
C THR A 217 -2.53 -3.91 15.25
N PHE A 218 -3.11 -3.65 14.06
CA PHE A 218 -3.70 -4.64 13.16
C PHE A 218 -3.85 -4.05 11.74
N PRO A 219 -3.79 -4.87 10.68
CA PRO A 219 -4.03 -4.41 9.31
C PRO A 219 -5.52 -4.17 9.06
N LYS A 220 -5.84 -3.11 8.30
CA LYS A 220 -7.22 -2.73 7.96
C LYS A 220 -7.46 -3.08 6.50
N LEU A 221 -8.05 -4.25 6.27
CA LEU A 221 -8.37 -4.80 4.95
C LEU A 221 -9.84 -5.22 4.89
N ARG A 222 -10.55 -4.85 3.83
CA ARG A 222 -11.92 -5.27 3.55
C ARG A 222 -12.10 -5.59 2.07
N ALA A 223 -12.91 -6.59 1.76
CA ALA A 223 -13.39 -6.80 0.41
C ALA A 223 -14.82 -7.32 0.41
N ARG A 224 -15.61 -6.94 -0.61
CA ARG A 224 -17.00 -7.35 -0.79
C ARG A 224 -17.36 -7.51 -2.26
N SER A 225 -18.27 -8.43 -2.53
CA SER A 225 -18.94 -8.56 -3.82
C SER A 225 -20.36 -7.97 -3.72
N PHE A 226 -20.83 -7.32 -4.78
CA PHE A 226 -22.17 -6.76 -4.86
C PHE A 226 -22.69 -6.80 -6.31
N ALA A 227 -24.01 -6.77 -6.50
CA ALA A 227 -24.62 -6.73 -7.83
C ALA A 227 -25.12 -5.32 -8.15
N ALA A 228 -24.88 -4.85 -9.37
CA ALA A 228 -25.43 -3.60 -9.90
C ALA A 228 -25.66 -3.77 -11.40
N GLY A 229 -26.82 -3.31 -11.93
CA GLY A 229 -27.12 -3.39 -13.37
C GLY A 229 -27.01 -4.81 -13.97
N GLY A 230 -27.40 -5.84 -13.21
CA GLY A 230 -27.31 -7.24 -13.64
C GLY A 230 -25.88 -7.82 -13.69
N ARG A 231 -24.87 -7.10 -13.21
CA ARG A 231 -23.47 -7.54 -13.17
C ARG A 231 -22.95 -7.63 -11.73
N THR A 232 -22.10 -8.62 -11.48
CA THR A 232 -21.42 -8.77 -10.19
C THR A 232 -20.11 -8.00 -10.18
N TYR A 233 -19.97 -7.09 -9.23
CA TYR A 233 -18.76 -6.31 -8.96
C TYR A 233 -18.09 -6.78 -7.68
N ARG A 234 -16.79 -6.50 -7.57
CA ARG A 234 -15.96 -6.80 -6.41
C ARG A 234 -15.15 -5.57 -6.05
N LEU A 235 -15.15 -5.19 -4.78
CA LEU A 235 -14.43 -4.05 -4.26
C LEU A 235 -13.55 -4.50 -3.11
N GLY A 236 -12.25 -4.21 -3.20
CA GLY A 236 -11.27 -4.39 -2.13
C GLY A 236 -10.73 -3.04 -1.69
N GLY A 237 -10.42 -2.90 -0.41
CA GLY A 237 -9.88 -1.68 0.16
C GLY A 237 -8.97 -1.97 1.35
N MET A 238 -7.86 -1.23 1.41
CA MET A 238 -6.92 -1.27 2.53
C MET A 238 -6.70 0.14 3.05
N SER A 239 -6.45 0.26 4.35
CA SER A 239 -6.06 1.53 4.96
C SER A 239 -5.05 1.31 6.09
N LYS A 240 -4.43 2.40 6.52
CA LYS A 240 -3.63 2.45 7.75
C LYS A 240 -3.89 3.75 8.48
N GLY A 241 -3.37 3.83 9.69
CA GLY A 241 -3.45 5.02 10.52
C GLY A 241 -3.92 4.63 11.92
N ALA A 242 -3.15 5.05 12.91
CA ALA A 242 -3.48 4.92 14.33
C ALA A 242 -3.14 6.18 15.13
N GLY A 243 -2.44 7.15 14.52
CA GLY A 243 -2.10 8.45 15.08
C GLY A 243 -1.96 9.48 13.96
N MET A 244 -2.03 10.77 14.31
CA MET A 244 -2.06 11.89 13.35
C MET A 244 -3.22 11.75 12.33
N ILE A 245 -4.43 11.49 12.83
CA ILE A 245 -5.62 11.22 12.01
C ILE A 245 -6.64 12.35 12.12
N HIS A 246 -6.60 13.25 11.14
CA HIS A 246 -7.64 14.24 10.88
C HIS A 246 -7.62 14.57 9.37
N PRO A 247 -8.13 13.66 8.51
CA PRO A 247 -7.99 13.81 7.07
C PRO A 247 -8.86 14.96 6.55
N ASP A 248 -8.21 16.02 6.06
CA ASP A 248 -8.79 16.98 5.12
C ASP A 248 -8.15 16.76 3.76
N MET A 249 -8.96 16.29 2.80
CA MET A 249 -8.49 15.83 1.49
C MET A 249 -9.29 16.47 0.36
N GLY A 250 -8.62 16.70 -0.76
CA GLY A 250 -9.26 17.15 -1.99
C GLY A 250 -8.37 16.93 -3.21
N ALA A 251 -8.80 17.44 -4.36
CA ALA A 251 -7.91 17.57 -5.51
C ALA A 251 -6.75 18.50 -5.13
N LEU A 252 -5.52 18.09 -5.43
CA LEU A 252 -4.38 18.98 -5.26
C LEU A 252 -4.39 19.97 -6.42
N ALA A 253 -4.44 21.27 -6.14
CA ALA A 253 -4.15 22.28 -7.15
C ALA A 253 -2.63 22.25 -7.37
N VAL A 254 -2.16 21.72 -8.50
CA VAL A 254 -0.75 21.86 -8.87
C VAL A 254 -0.53 23.35 -9.14
N PRO A 255 0.37 24.04 -8.43
CA PRO A 255 0.65 25.44 -8.74
C PRO A 255 1.19 25.48 -10.17
N HIS A 256 0.42 26.07 -11.09
CA HIS A 256 0.87 26.34 -12.45
C HIS A 256 2.28 26.95 -12.40
N LYS A 257 3.22 26.38 -13.17
CA LYS A 257 4.49 27.06 -13.46
C LYS A 257 4.13 28.46 -13.94
N LYS A 258 4.41 29.49 -13.13
CA LYS A 258 4.49 30.85 -13.64
C LYS A 258 5.60 30.82 -14.69
N GLY A 259 5.22 30.96 -15.96
CA GLY A 259 6.17 31.13 -17.05
C GLY A 259 7.13 32.25 -16.68
N GLY A 260 8.43 31.91 -16.72
CA GLY A 260 9.50 32.90 -16.79
C GLY A 260 9.74 33.29 -18.23
#